data_AF-A0A9E3R1N4-F1
#
_entry.id   AF-A0A9E3R1N4-F1
#
_cell.length_a   1.000
_cell.length_b   1.000
_cell.length_c   1.000
_cell.angle_alpha   90.00
_cell.angle_beta   90.00
_cell.angle_gamma   90.00
#
_symmetry.space_group_name_H-M   'P 1'
#
loop_
_entity.id
_entity.type
_entity.pdbx_description
1 polymer ?
#
loop_
_entity_poly.entity_id
_entity_poly.type
_entity_poly.pdbx_seq_one_letter_code
_entity_poly.pdbx_strand_id
1 'polypeptide(L)'
;PRPTVEAVELGKLERPQLVAMVQALRDEKESLLKQRAELQKALGTGEHGGDHPKRNYYRFEQEELLESAKKGEVRIRGPQIRAEGYTVKDSVRSDIGLTPDEGAKVEAIFARSTARVHDGLAALYQEIGGDPGSLSSQSMLEELRSKSLGSDYADAVRLLANVRAGLAAPPAPGTGSAISRAYFLFDAEDRRVIDELDALIGPARAEALLNHPDVGHSNNTFGVGPAPQGAKKP
;
A
#
# COMPACT_ATOMS: atom_id res chain seq x y z
N PRO A 1 -17.97 -12.30 28.47
CA PRO A 1 -17.41 -13.68 28.44
C PRO A 1 -18.00 -14.47 27.28
N ARG A 2 -17.22 -14.72 26.22
CA ARG A 2 -17.63 -15.64 25.14
C ARG A 2 -17.65 -17.06 25.73
N PRO A 3 -18.73 -17.84 25.58
CA PRO A 3 -18.63 -19.27 25.80
C PRO A 3 -17.79 -19.81 24.64
N THR A 4 -16.52 -20.10 24.90
CA THR A 4 -15.77 -21.03 24.05
C THR A 4 -16.57 -22.31 24.04
N VAL A 5 -17.03 -22.74 22.86
CA VAL A 5 -17.48 -24.10 22.64
C VAL A 5 -16.23 -24.97 22.82
N GLU A 6 -15.87 -25.23 24.08
CA GLU A 6 -15.08 -26.40 24.43
C GLU A 6 -15.70 -27.57 23.68
N ALA A 7 -14.88 -28.43 23.09
CA ALA A 7 -15.34 -29.54 22.27
C ALA A 7 -16.31 -30.42 23.08
N VAL A 8 -17.60 -30.07 23.03
CA VAL A 8 -18.65 -30.83 23.68
C VAL A 8 -18.67 -32.14 22.93
N GLU A 9 -18.33 -33.24 23.61
CA GLU A 9 -18.44 -34.57 23.02
C GLU A 9 -19.91 -34.84 22.70
N LEU A 10 -20.30 -34.51 21.47
CA LEU A 10 -21.68 -34.55 20.98
C LEU A 10 -22.34 -35.92 21.20
N GLY A 11 -21.54 -36.99 21.29
CA GLY A 11 -21.99 -38.36 21.56
C GLY A 11 -22.46 -38.62 23.00
N LYS A 12 -22.27 -37.68 23.94
CA LYS A 12 -22.72 -37.78 25.33
C LYS A 12 -23.94 -36.92 25.65
N LEU A 13 -24.43 -36.14 24.69
CA LEU A 13 -25.61 -35.31 24.88
C LEU A 13 -26.88 -36.11 24.58
N GLU A 14 -27.83 -36.03 25.49
CA GLU A 14 -29.16 -36.60 25.28
C GLU A 14 -29.91 -35.84 24.18
N ARG A 15 -30.83 -36.52 23.49
CA ARG A 15 -31.58 -35.95 22.35
C ARG A 15 -32.18 -34.55 22.64
N PRO A 16 -32.79 -34.27 23.81
CA PRO A 16 -33.30 -32.93 24.12
C PRO A 16 -32.20 -31.86 24.19
N GLN A 17 -31.01 -32.20 24.68
CA GLN A 17 -29.86 -31.29 24.80
C GLN A 17 -29.27 -30.97 23.43
N LEU A 18 -29.19 -31.96 22.54
CA LEU A 18 -28.80 -31.74 21.13
C LEU A 18 -29.76 -30.81 20.41
N VAL A 19 -31.08 -30.99 20.60
CA VAL A 19 -32.10 -30.12 20.01
C VAL A 19 -31.97 -28.68 20.53
N ALA A 20 -31.79 -28.49 21.83
CA ALA A 20 -31.60 -27.16 22.43
C ALA A 20 -30.33 -26.47 21.90
N MET A 21 -29.23 -27.20 21.75
CA MET A 21 -27.97 -26.66 21.22
C MET A 21 -28.08 -26.28 19.74
N VAL A 22 -28.73 -27.11 18.91
CA VAL A 22 -28.97 -26.77 17.50
C VAL A 22 -29.83 -25.52 17.36
N GLN A 23 -30.84 -25.35 18.23
CA GLN A 23 -31.68 -24.15 18.24
C GLN A 23 -30.84 -22.92 18.60
N ALA A 24 -30.04 -22.98 19.67
CA ALA A 24 -29.16 -21.88 20.08
C ALA A 24 -28.15 -21.49 18.98
N LEU A 25 -27.55 -22.46 18.29
CA LEU A 25 -26.64 -22.21 17.17
C LEU A 25 -27.33 -21.58 15.96
N ARG A 26 -28.61 -21.92 15.71
CA ARG A 26 -29.41 -21.28 14.65
C ARG A 26 -29.69 -19.82 14.99
N ASP A 27 -30.08 -19.55 16.22
CA ASP A 27 -30.37 -18.18 16.70
C ASP A 27 -29.10 -17.33 16.68
N GLU A 28 -27.95 -17.89 17.09
CA GLU A 28 -26.65 -17.23 17.01
C GLU A 28 -26.23 -16.95 15.57
N LYS A 29 -26.40 -17.91 14.66
CA LYS A 29 -26.13 -17.72 13.22
C LYS A 29 -27.00 -16.60 12.65
N GLU A 30 -28.29 -16.56 12.97
CA GLU A 30 -29.19 -15.50 12.48
C GLU A 30 -28.79 -14.13 13.05
N SER A 31 -28.43 -14.07 14.33
CA SER A 31 -27.91 -12.85 14.97
C SER A 31 -26.63 -12.36 14.30
N LEU A 32 -25.66 -13.25 14.03
CA LEU A 32 -24.42 -12.90 13.35
C LEU A 32 -24.66 -12.47 11.89
N LEU A 33 -25.63 -13.07 11.19
CA LEU A 33 -26.00 -12.63 9.85
C LEU A 33 -26.65 -11.24 9.85
N LYS A 34 -27.50 -10.93 10.84
CA LYS A 34 -28.05 -9.58 11.02
C LYS A 34 -26.95 -8.56 11.36
N GLN A 35 -26.07 -8.87 12.29
CA GLN A 35 -24.91 -8.03 12.61
C GLN A 35 -24.00 -7.82 11.39
N ARG A 36 -23.75 -8.87 10.60
CA ARG A 36 -22.99 -8.75 9.35
C ARG A 36 -23.72 -7.86 8.34
N ALA A 37 -25.03 -7.99 8.18
CA ALA A 37 -25.81 -7.14 7.29
C ALA A 37 -25.84 -5.68 7.76
N GLU A 38 -25.92 -5.44 9.07
CA GLU A 38 -25.84 -4.11 9.67
C GLU A 38 -24.45 -3.50 9.53
N LEU A 39 -23.39 -4.29 9.75
CA LEU A 39 -22.02 -3.87 9.52
C LEU A 39 -21.76 -3.62 8.03
N GLN A 40 -22.23 -4.49 7.13
CA GLN A 40 -22.13 -4.28 5.69
C GLN A 40 -22.95 -3.08 5.24
N LYS A 41 -24.08 -2.79 5.88
CA LYS A 41 -24.86 -1.58 5.61
C LYS A 41 -24.13 -0.35 6.13
N ALA A 42 -23.58 -0.38 7.34
CA ALA A 42 -22.80 0.70 7.92
C ALA A 42 -21.51 0.98 7.11
N LEU A 43 -20.85 -0.08 6.65
CA LEU A 43 -19.67 0.00 5.79
C LEU A 43 -20.06 0.40 4.34
N GLY A 44 -21.16 -0.14 3.81
CA GLY A 44 -21.68 0.15 2.47
C GLY A 44 -22.34 1.53 2.34
N THR A 45 -22.76 2.15 3.44
CA THR A 45 -23.12 3.57 3.48
C THR A 45 -21.90 4.49 3.61
N GLY A 46 -20.71 3.94 3.83
CA GLY A 46 -19.45 4.69 3.96
C GLY A 46 -18.68 4.87 2.64
N GLU A 47 -18.98 4.12 1.58
CA GLU A 47 -18.08 4.05 0.42
C GLU A 47 -18.26 5.12 -0.66
N HIS A 48 -19.30 5.97 -0.64
CA HIS A 48 -19.45 7.02 -1.69
C HIS A 48 -19.81 8.43 -1.22
N GLY A 49 -19.76 8.73 0.09
CA GLY A 49 -20.07 10.10 0.55
C GLY A 49 -19.68 10.44 1.98
N GLY A 50 -18.91 9.59 2.66
CA GLY A 50 -18.30 9.97 3.92
C GLY A 50 -17.24 11.02 3.64
N ASP A 51 -17.26 12.09 4.43
CA ASP A 51 -16.31 13.22 4.50
C ASP A 51 -14.90 12.76 4.92
N HIS A 52 -14.45 11.63 4.37
CA HIS A 52 -13.07 11.23 4.43
C HIS A 52 -12.30 12.26 3.60
N PRO A 53 -11.33 12.96 4.21
CA PRO A 53 -10.53 13.94 3.48
C PRO A 53 -10.01 13.26 2.22
N LYS A 54 -10.24 13.92 1.07
CA LYS A 54 -9.80 13.44 -0.24
C LYS A 54 -8.35 13.00 -0.10
N ARG A 55 -8.08 11.70 -0.27
CA ARG A 55 -6.74 11.16 -0.05
C ARG A 55 -5.79 11.90 -0.98
N ASN A 56 -4.83 12.60 -0.37
CA ASN A 56 -3.80 13.31 -1.12
C ASN A 56 -2.75 12.32 -1.59
N TYR A 57 -2.66 12.17 -2.90
CA TYR A 57 -1.66 11.42 -3.63
C TYR A 57 -0.79 12.35 -4.46
N TYR A 58 -0.51 13.58 -4.04
CA TYR A 58 0.47 14.44 -4.70
C TYR A 58 1.68 14.69 -3.79
N ARG A 59 1.56 15.54 -2.77
CA ARG A 59 2.61 15.76 -1.77
C ARG A 59 1.96 15.70 -0.40
N PHE A 60 2.38 14.75 0.42
CA PHE A 60 1.83 14.59 1.76
C PHE A 60 2.31 15.73 2.65
N GLU A 61 1.40 16.29 3.43
CA GLU A 61 1.73 17.32 4.41
C GLU A 61 2.57 16.74 5.54
N GLN A 62 3.31 17.59 6.24
CA GLN A 62 4.21 17.15 7.31
C GLN A 62 3.44 16.43 8.44
N GLU A 63 2.24 16.90 8.78
CA GLU A 63 1.37 16.28 9.77
C GLU A 63 0.93 14.87 9.34
N GLU A 64 0.61 14.68 8.06
CA GLU A 64 0.26 13.38 7.47
C GLU A 64 1.44 12.40 7.51
N LEU A 65 2.66 12.89 7.26
CA LEU A 65 3.88 12.09 7.34
C LEU A 65 4.18 11.68 8.77
N LEU A 66 4.02 12.60 9.73
CA LEU A 66 4.14 12.32 11.16
C LEU A 66 3.12 11.28 11.65
N GLU A 67 1.87 11.35 11.17
CA GLU A 67 0.84 10.36 11.48
C GLU A 67 1.18 8.98 10.90
N SER A 68 1.64 8.94 9.64
CA SER A 68 2.07 7.71 8.99
C SER A 68 3.24 7.06 9.73
N ALA A 69 4.21 7.87 10.20
CA ALA A 69 5.34 7.40 11.00
C ALA A 69 4.90 6.79 12.35
N LYS A 70 3.94 7.41 13.04
CA LYS A 70 3.36 6.85 14.29
C LYS A 70 2.70 5.49 14.07
N LYS A 71 2.05 5.29 12.93
CA LYS A 71 1.39 4.04 12.54
C LYS A 71 2.36 2.99 12.00
N GLY A 72 3.59 3.37 11.67
CA GLY A 72 4.52 2.50 10.92
C GLY A 72 3.99 2.19 9.52
N GLU A 73 3.47 3.22 8.86
CA GLU A 73 2.87 3.16 7.53
C GLU A 73 3.64 4.03 6.53
N VAL A 74 3.74 3.53 5.31
CA VAL A 74 4.27 4.27 4.16
C VAL A 74 3.27 4.22 3.03
N ARG A 75 2.87 5.39 2.53
CA ARG A 75 2.03 5.54 1.34
C ARG A 75 2.94 5.92 0.17
N ILE A 76 3.05 5.05 -0.82
CA ILE A 76 3.86 5.26 -2.03
C ILE A 76 2.95 5.12 -3.25
N ARG A 77 3.08 6.06 -4.19
CA ARG A 77 2.60 5.83 -5.55
C ARG A 77 3.63 4.95 -6.22
N GLY A 78 3.31 3.67 -6.34
CA GLY A 78 4.17 2.79 -7.11
C GLY A 78 4.10 3.21 -8.57
N PRO A 79 5.21 3.18 -9.35
CA PRO A 79 5.05 3.00 -10.79
C PRO A 79 4.11 1.81 -10.99
N GLN A 80 3.36 1.79 -12.09
CA GLN A 80 2.61 0.58 -12.40
C GLN A 80 3.62 -0.56 -12.48
N ILE A 81 3.63 -1.41 -11.45
CA ILE A 81 4.52 -2.57 -11.37
C ILE A 81 4.05 -3.64 -12.39
N ARG A 82 2.91 -3.40 -13.03
CA ARG A 82 2.38 -4.17 -14.15
C ARG A 82 3.13 -3.80 -15.43
N ALA A 83 3.28 -4.79 -16.30
CA ALA A 83 3.93 -4.64 -17.61
C ALA A 83 3.10 -3.78 -18.59
N GLU A 84 1.81 -3.61 -18.30
CA GLU A 84 0.92 -2.74 -19.06
C GLU A 84 1.39 -1.29 -18.84
N GLY A 85 1.87 -0.64 -19.90
CA GLY A 85 2.32 0.74 -19.81
C GLY A 85 1.25 1.68 -19.26
N TYR A 86 1.67 2.80 -18.68
CA TYR A 86 0.73 3.81 -18.21
C TYR A 86 0.14 4.58 -19.39
N THR A 87 -1.19 4.70 -19.42
CA THR A 87 -1.93 5.50 -20.40
C THR A 87 -2.86 6.47 -19.68
N VAL A 88 -2.81 7.75 -20.05
CA VAL A 88 -3.75 8.74 -19.52
C VAL A 88 -5.08 8.58 -20.26
N LYS A 89 -6.15 8.22 -19.55
CA LYS A 89 -7.50 8.13 -20.13
C LYS A 89 -7.95 9.49 -20.67
N ASP A 90 -8.74 9.48 -21.74
CA ASP A 90 -9.24 10.72 -22.35
C ASP A 90 -10.12 11.55 -21.41
N SER A 91 -10.87 10.92 -20.49
CA SER A 91 -11.61 11.62 -19.45
C SER A 91 -10.68 12.46 -18.56
N VAL A 92 -9.62 11.84 -18.05
CA VAL A 92 -8.59 12.51 -17.23
C VAL A 92 -7.94 13.65 -18.01
N ARG A 93 -7.61 13.44 -19.30
CA ARG A 93 -7.02 14.47 -20.16
C ARG A 93 -7.96 15.67 -20.30
N SER A 94 -9.24 15.42 -20.56
CA SER A 94 -10.26 16.48 -20.67
C SER A 94 -10.43 17.24 -19.35
N ASP A 95 -10.55 16.54 -18.23
CA ASP A 95 -10.88 17.12 -16.92
C ASP A 95 -9.79 18.06 -16.39
N ILE A 96 -8.52 17.78 -16.69
CA ILE A 96 -7.39 18.62 -16.26
C ILE A 96 -6.79 19.45 -17.41
N GLY A 97 -7.41 19.41 -18.59
CA GLY A 97 -7.01 20.15 -19.78
C GLY A 97 -5.63 19.77 -20.32
N LEU A 98 -5.27 18.49 -20.36
CA LEU A 98 -4.06 18.01 -21.05
C LEU A 98 -4.25 18.10 -22.57
N THR A 99 -3.29 18.72 -23.25
CA THR A 99 -3.15 18.56 -24.69
C THR A 99 -2.67 17.14 -25.03
N PRO A 100 -2.85 16.67 -26.28
CA PRO A 100 -2.31 15.37 -26.70
C PRO A 100 -0.80 15.23 -26.51
N ASP A 101 -0.03 16.30 -26.76
CA ASP A 101 1.43 16.32 -26.58
C ASP A 101 1.84 16.22 -25.10
N GLU A 102 1.17 16.97 -24.21
CA GLU A 102 1.39 16.83 -22.76
C GLU A 102 1.00 15.43 -22.27
N GLY A 103 -0.11 14.87 -22.75
CA GLY A 103 -0.54 13.51 -22.41
C GLY A 103 0.53 12.47 -22.77
N ALA A 104 1.09 12.54 -23.98
CA ALA A 104 2.18 11.64 -24.41
C ALA A 104 3.45 11.83 -23.55
N LYS A 105 3.78 13.06 -23.16
CA LYS A 105 4.93 13.34 -22.28
C LYS A 105 4.72 12.83 -20.86
N VAL A 106 3.50 12.93 -20.32
CA VAL A 106 3.12 12.32 -19.03
C VAL A 106 3.30 10.80 -19.10
N GLU A 107 2.82 10.14 -20.15
CA GLU A 107 2.99 8.70 -20.34
C GLU A 107 4.47 8.30 -20.41
N ALA A 108 5.29 9.11 -21.08
CA ALA A 108 6.74 8.90 -21.14
C ALA A 108 7.43 9.07 -19.77
N ILE A 109 6.96 9.98 -18.90
CA ILE A 109 7.45 10.12 -17.50
C ILE A 109 7.23 8.79 -16.75
N PHE A 110 6.01 8.26 -16.78
CA PHE A 110 5.70 6.99 -16.11
C PHE A 110 6.45 5.80 -16.72
N ALA A 111 6.62 5.74 -18.04
CA ALA A 111 7.39 4.69 -18.69
C ALA A 111 8.87 4.69 -18.24
N ARG A 112 9.50 5.87 -18.16
CA ARG A 112 10.87 6.00 -17.62
C ARG A 112 10.94 5.62 -16.15
N SER A 113 9.92 5.99 -15.38
CA SER A 113 9.80 5.64 -13.96
C SER A 113 9.75 4.12 -13.75
N THR A 114 8.89 3.43 -14.50
CA THR A 114 8.80 1.96 -14.48
C THR A 114 10.12 1.31 -14.85
N ALA A 115 10.82 1.82 -15.88
CA ALA A 115 12.14 1.31 -16.26
C ALA A 115 13.19 1.48 -15.15
N ARG A 116 13.32 2.68 -14.56
CA ARG A 116 14.27 2.95 -13.48
C ARG A 116 14.04 2.08 -12.26
N VAL A 117 12.77 1.84 -11.91
CA VAL A 117 12.42 0.97 -10.78
C VAL A 117 12.69 -0.50 -11.11
N HIS A 118 12.38 -0.95 -12.33
CA HIS A 118 12.73 -2.30 -12.78
C HIS A 118 14.23 -2.53 -12.70
N ASP A 119 15.04 -1.65 -13.28
CA ASP A 119 16.50 -1.74 -13.28
C ASP A 119 17.06 -1.76 -11.85
N GLY A 120 16.54 -0.87 -10.98
CA GLY A 120 16.97 -0.80 -9.58
C GLY A 120 16.60 -2.06 -8.79
N LEU A 121 15.42 -2.62 -8.99
CA LEU A 121 15.02 -3.89 -8.36
C LEU A 121 15.81 -5.07 -8.92
N ALA A 122 16.08 -5.11 -10.22
CA ALA A 122 16.91 -6.13 -10.84
C ALA A 122 18.32 -6.15 -10.25
N ALA A 123 18.94 -4.98 -10.08
CA ALA A 123 20.23 -4.85 -9.42
C ALA A 123 20.20 -5.38 -7.97
N LEU A 124 19.22 -4.96 -7.17
CA LEU A 124 19.07 -5.43 -5.78
C LEU A 124 18.80 -6.94 -5.71
N TYR A 125 18.06 -7.49 -6.67
CA TYR A 125 17.76 -8.91 -6.74
C TYR A 125 19.00 -9.74 -7.10
N GLN A 126 19.82 -9.25 -8.03
CA GLN A 126 21.11 -9.88 -8.38
C GLN A 126 22.08 -9.90 -7.21
N GLU A 127 22.13 -8.82 -6.41
CA GLU A 127 23.01 -8.74 -5.24
C GLU A 127 22.72 -9.83 -4.20
N ILE A 128 21.48 -10.30 -4.10
CA ILE A 128 21.10 -11.41 -3.20
C ILE A 128 21.12 -12.79 -3.89
N GLY A 129 21.77 -12.89 -5.05
CA GLY A 129 21.94 -14.12 -5.81
C GLY A 129 20.73 -14.50 -6.68
N GLY A 130 19.80 -13.58 -6.91
CA GLY A 130 18.70 -13.75 -7.84
C GLY A 130 19.13 -13.58 -9.31
N ASP A 131 18.36 -14.14 -10.23
CA ASP A 131 18.45 -13.84 -11.65
C ASP A 131 17.17 -13.09 -12.08
N PRO A 132 17.26 -11.81 -12.50
CA PRO A 132 16.09 -11.04 -12.88
C PRO A 132 15.40 -11.59 -14.13
N GLY A 133 16.12 -12.30 -15.03
CA GLY A 133 15.55 -12.96 -16.20
C GLY A 133 14.42 -12.16 -16.89
N SER A 134 13.23 -12.77 -16.94
CA SER A 134 11.99 -12.14 -17.40
C SER A 134 11.03 -11.75 -16.27
N LEU A 135 11.53 -11.65 -15.03
CA LEU A 135 10.72 -11.32 -13.87
C LEU A 135 10.21 -9.88 -13.96
N SER A 136 8.94 -9.72 -13.58
CA SER A 136 8.35 -8.41 -13.36
C SER A 136 8.97 -7.73 -12.13
N SER A 137 8.90 -6.41 -12.07
CA SER A 137 9.25 -5.63 -10.88
C SER A 137 8.50 -6.13 -9.63
N GLN A 138 7.26 -6.62 -9.79
CA GLN A 138 6.44 -7.12 -8.67
C GLN A 138 7.02 -8.42 -8.15
N SER A 139 7.34 -9.35 -9.04
CA SER A 139 7.94 -10.64 -8.70
C SER A 139 9.30 -10.45 -8.03
N MET A 140 10.12 -9.53 -8.53
CA MET A 140 11.40 -9.19 -7.90
C MET A 140 11.21 -8.60 -6.49
N LEU A 141 10.25 -7.68 -6.31
CA LEU A 141 9.96 -7.12 -4.99
C LEU A 141 9.43 -8.18 -4.00
N GLU A 142 8.58 -9.10 -4.46
CA GLU A 142 8.05 -10.19 -3.65
C GLU A 142 9.16 -11.16 -3.23
N GLU A 143 10.09 -11.49 -4.12
CA GLU A 143 11.27 -12.29 -3.81
C GLU A 143 12.22 -11.58 -2.84
N LEU A 144 12.48 -10.27 -3.04
CA LEU A 144 13.24 -9.46 -2.09
C LEU A 144 12.60 -9.47 -0.69
N ARG A 145 11.26 -9.45 -0.64
CA ARG A 145 10.51 -9.50 0.62
C ARG A 145 10.56 -10.90 1.24
N SER A 146 10.38 -11.97 0.46
CA SER A 146 10.37 -13.35 0.96
C SER A 146 11.75 -13.78 1.47
N LYS A 147 12.82 -13.24 0.89
CA LYS A 147 14.22 -13.49 1.28
C LYS A 147 14.74 -12.55 2.36
N SER A 148 13.94 -11.55 2.78
CA SER A 148 14.32 -10.65 3.87
C SER A 148 14.33 -11.37 5.22
N LEU A 149 15.28 -11.03 6.09
CA LEU A 149 15.46 -11.72 7.37
C LEU A 149 14.56 -11.11 8.44
N GLY A 150 13.93 -11.96 9.26
CA GLY A 150 13.28 -11.54 10.50
C GLY A 150 12.36 -10.31 10.36
N SER A 151 12.78 -9.18 10.95
CA SER A 151 12.03 -7.92 10.95
C SER A 151 12.39 -6.95 9.82
N ASP A 152 13.28 -7.31 8.90
CA ASP A 152 13.83 -6.41 7.87
C ASP A 152 12.77 -5.64 7.08
N TYR A 153 11.70 -6.33 6.65
CA TYR A 153 10.59 -5.67 5.95
C TYR A 153 9.90 -4.64 6.85
N ALA A 154 9.60 -5.00 8.09
CA ALA A 154 8.95 -4.09 9.03
C ALA A 154 9.87 -2.91 9.41
N ASP A 155 11.15 -3.16 9.57
CA ASP A 155 12.14 -2.14 9.89
C ASP A 155 12.37 -1.20 8.70
N ALA A 156 12.38 -1.72 7.47
CA ALA A 156 12.42 -0.92 6.25
C ALA A 156 11.23 0.06 6.14
N VAL A 157 10.00 -0.44 6.34
CA VAL A 157 8.79 0.40 6.27
C VAL A 157 8.81 1.47 7.37
N ARG A 158 9.12 1.08 8.62
CA ARG A 158 9.20 2.05 9.73
C ARG A 158 10.32 3.06 9.55
N LEU A 159 11.49 2.64 9.09
CA LEU A 159 12.61 3.53 8.82
C LEU A 159 12.22 4.55 7.75
N LEU A 160 11.67 4.12 6.63
CA LEU A 160 11.24 5.03 5.57
C LEU A 160 10.15 6.00 6.05
N ALA A 161 9.16 5.53 6.82
CA ALA A 161 8.14 6.40 7.40
C ALA A 161 8.75 7.49 8.29
N ASN A 162 9.69 7.11 9.17
CA ASN A 162 10.40 8.07 10.02
C ASN A 162 11.28 9.04 9.23
N VAL A 163 11.97 8.58 8.18
CA VAL A 163 12.79 9.45 7.33
C VAL A 163 11.92 10.49 6.62
N ARG A 164 10.79 10.06 6.04
CA ARG A 164 9.86 10.99 5.37
C ARG A 164 9.26 12.00 6.33
N ALA A 165 8.99 11.59 7.57
CA ALA A 165 8.51 12.49 8.62
C ALA A 165 9.61 13.37 9.25
N GLY A 166 10.86 13.29 8.79
CA GLY A 166 11.98 14.05 9.37
C GLY A 166 12.40 13.60 10.77
N LEU A 167 11.97 12.41 11.21
CA LEU A 167 12.29 11.82 12.52
C LEU A 167 13.58 10.99 12.51
N ALA A 168 14.11 10.68 11.32
CA ALA A 168 15.36 9.96 11.12
C ALA A 168 16.09 10.49 9.88
N ALA A 169 17.42 10.37 9.86
CA ALA A 169 18.21 10.63 8.66
C ALA A 169 18.07 9.46 7.67
N PRO A 170 18.08 9.72 6.35
CA PRO A 170 18.15 8.64 5.37
C PRO A 170 19.42 7.82 5.59
N PRO A 171 19.38 6.49 5.36
CA PRO A 171 20.57 5.66 5.40
C PRO A 171 21.56 6.10 4.31
N ALA A 172 22.85 5.86 4.54
CA ALA A 172 23.86 6.13 3.52
C ALA A 172 23.59 5.26 2.26
N PRO A 173 23.90 5.76 1.05
CA PRO A 173 23.73 4.99 -0.18
C PRO A 173 24.38 3.60 -0.09
N GLY A 174 23.67 2.56 -0.52
CA GLY A 174 24.15 1.18 -0.49
C GLY A 174 24.10 0.49 0.88
N THR A 175 23.68 1.18 1.95
CA THR A 175 23.52 0.57 3.27
C THR A 175 22.10 0.04 3.51
N GLY A 176 21.97 -0.89 4.46
CA GLY A 176 20.70 -1.55 4.80
C GLY A 176 20.41 -2.80 3.97
N SER A 177 19.36 -3.52 4.36
CA SER A 177 18.90 -4.72 3.65
C SER A 177 18.44 -4.39 2.22
N ALA A 178 18.44 -5.38 1.32
CA ALA A 178 17.99 -5.20 -0.05
C ALA A 178 16.52 -4.71 -0.11
N ILE A 179 15.66 -5.23 0.77
CA ILE A 179 14.27 -4.77 0.88
C ILE A 179 14.18 -3.31 1.36
N SER A 180 15.03 -2.89 2.32
CA SER A 180 15.10 -1.48 2.73
C SER A 180 15.48 -0.58 1.55
N ARG A 181 16.52 -0.94 0.81
CA ARG A 181 16.97 -0.18 -0.37
C ARG A 181 15.89 -0.12 -1.46
N ALA A 182 15.11 -1.19 -1.65
CA ALA A 182 13.97 -1.17 -2.58
C ALA A 182 12.88 -0.16 -2.18
N TYR A 183 12.54 -0.04 -0.89
CA TYR A 183 11.58 0.97 -0.43
C TYR A 183 12.09 2.40 -0.61
N PHE A 184 13.38 2.65 -0.36
CA PHE A 184 13.98 3.96 -0.64
C PHE A 184 14.06 4.26 -2.15
N LEU A 185 14.28 3.25 -3.00
CA LEU A 185 14.19 3.40 -4.46
C LEU A 185 12.79 3.85 -4.89
N PHE A 186 11.73 3.21 -4.38
CA PHE A 186 10.36 3.60 -4.70
C PHE A 186 10.04 5.03 -4.27
N ASP A 187 10.43 5.42 -3.05
CA ASP A 187 10.17 6.76 -2.54
C ASP A 187 10.98 7.84 -3.29
N ALA A 188 12.22 7.55 -3.68
CA ALA A 188 12.99 8.46 -4.54
C ALA A 188 12.36 8.62 -5.93
N GLU A 189 11.87 7.53 -6.52
CA GLU A 189 11.20 7.56 -7.81
C GLU A 189 9.85 8.29 -7.74
N ASP A 190 9.10 8.09 -6.67
CA ASP A 190 7.83 8.77 -6.43
C ASP A 190 8.02 10.30 -6.46
N ARG A 191 9.00 10.82 -5.72
CA ARG A 191 9.34 12.25 -5.74
C ARG A 191 9.76 12.73 -7.12
N ARG A 192 10.59 11.96 -7.82
CA ARG A 192 11.06 12.29 -9.18
C ARG A 192 9.90 12.42 -10.16
N VAL A 193 8.91 11.53 -10.11
CA VAL A 193 7.71 11.62 -10.96
C VAL A 193 6.94 12.90 -10.69
N ILE A 194 6.74 13.26 -9.41
CA ILE A 194 6.07 14.52 -9.07
C ILE A 194 6.84 15.71 -9.64
N ASP A 195 8.17 15.76 -9.44
CA ASP A 195 9.00 16.87 -9.89
C ASP A 195 9.00 16.99 -11.44
N GLU A 196 9.04 15.84 -12.15
CA GLU A 196 8.92 15.80 -13.62
C GLU A 196 7.52 16.26 -14.09
N LEU A 197 6.44 15.92 -13.37
CA LEU A 197 5.08 16.37 -13.67
C LEU A 197 4.90 17.87 -13.39
N ASP A 198 5.43 18.37 -12.27
CA ASP A 198 5.40 19.79 -11.91
C ASP A 198 6.07 20.65 -12.98
N ALA A 199 7.24 20.19 -13.45
CA ALA A 199 7.97 20.86 -14.51
C ALA A 199 7.23 20.84 -15.86
N LEU A 200 6.47 19.77 -16.14
CA LEU A 200 5.76 19.60 -17.41
C LEU A 200 4.42 20.35 -17.47
N ILE A 201 3.56 20.14 -16.47
CA ILE A 201 2.15 20.60 -16.50
C ILE A 201 1.80 21.59 -15.39
N GLY A 202 2.75 21.88 -14.48
CA GLY A 202 2.57 22.76 -13.33
C GLY A 202 1.99 22.04 -12.11
N PRO A 203 2.28 22.51 -10.88
CA PRO A 203 1.88 21.83 -9.63
C PRO A 203 0.38 21.55 -9.52
N ALA A 204 -0.47 22.53 -9.85
CA ALA A 204 -1.92 22.38 -9.73
C ALA A 204 -2.48 21.27 -10.64
N ARG A 205 -1.96 21.13 -11.88
CA ARG A 205 -2.40 20.08 -12.81
C ARG A 205 -1.76 18.74 -12.48
N ALA A 206 -0.52 18.72 -11.99
CA ALA A 206 0.12 17.51 -11.47
C ALA A 206 -0.65 16.95 -10.27
N GLU A 207 -1.05 17.82 -9.33
CA GLU A 207 -1.91 17.46 -8.21
C GLU A 207 -3.26 16.93 -8.68
N ALA A 208 -3.92 17.62 -9.61
CA ALA A 208 -5.19 17.18 -10.18
C ALA A 208 -5.07 15.81 -10.87
N LEU A 209 -4.01 15.59 -11.65
CA LEU A 209 -3.71 14.32 -12.31
C LEU A 209 -3.54 13.18 -11.31
N LEU A 210 -2.72 13.38 -10.27
CA LEU A 210 -2.42 12.34 -9.30
C LEU A 210 -3.57 12.09 -8.30
N ASN A 211 -4.46 13.06 -8.10
CA ASN A 211 -5.65 12.89 -7.27
C ASN A 211 -6.92 12.54 -8.05
N HIS A 212 -6.81 12.29 -9.37
CA HIS A 212 -7.95 11.99 -10.21
C HIS A 212 -8.48 10.57 -9.93
N PRO A 213 -9.79 10.35 -9.73
CA PRO A 213 -10.32 9.02 -9.41
C PRO A 213 -10.09 7.98 -10.50
N ASP A 214 -10.05 8.41 -11.77
CA ASP A 214 -9.84 7.53 -12.93
C ASP A 214 -8.39 7.29 -13.34
N VAL A 215 -7.42 7.84 -12.62
CA VAL A 215 -6.01 7.66 -12.94
C VAL A 215 -5.58 6.21 -12.69
N GLY A 216 -4.84 5.62 -13.64
CA GLY A 216 -4.45 4.22 -13.54
C GLY A 216 -3.29 3.92 -12.58
N HIS A 217 -2.71 4.89 -11.86
CA HIS A 217 -1.51 4.60 -11.06
C HIS A 217 -1.84 3.79 -9.79
N SER A 218 -0.88 3.00 -9.32
CA SER A 218 -1.06 2.18 -8.13
C SER A 218 -0.79 3.00 -6.86
N ASN A 219 -1.78 3.07 -5.98
CA ASN A 219 -1.67 3.70 -4.67
C ASN A 219 -1.51 2.62 -3.60
N ASN A 220 -0.26 2.34 -3.22
CA ASN A 220 0.05 1.29 -2.25
C ASN A 220 0.27 1.89 -0.86
N THR A 221 -0.38 1.29 0.14
CA THR A 221 -0.09 1.56 1.55
C THR A 221 0.58 0.33 2.15
N PHE A 222 1.78 0.50 2.66
CA PHE A 222 2.53 -0.54 3.38
C PHE A 222 2.47 -0.23 4.87
N GLY A 223 1.76 -1.06 5.64
CA GLY A 223 1.61 -0.90 7.08
C GLY A 223 2.18 -2.09 7.84
N VAL A 224 2.99 -1.81 8.87
CA VAL A 224 3.61 -2.85 9.72
C VAL A 224 3.38 -2.60 11.22
N GLY A 225 2.46 -1.66 11.53
CA GLY A 225 2.16 -1.22 12.87
C GLY A 225 3.28 -0.39 13.51
N PRO A 226 3.00 0.25 14.66
CA PRO A 226 3.98 1.02 15.40
C PRO A 226 5.18 0.15 15.80
N ALA A 227 6.31 0.80 16.08
CA ALA A 227 7.44 0.11 16.69
C ALA A 227 7.02 -0.51 18.04
N PRO A 228 7.43 -1.75 18.36
CA PRO A 228 7.13 -2.35 19.66
C PRO A 228 7.69 -1.48 20.79
N GLN A 229 6.83 -1.10 21.73
CA GLN A 229 7.23 -0.30 22.89
C GLN A 229 8.25 -1.09 23.72
N GLY A 230 9.44 -0.53 23.92
CA GLY A 230 10.49 -1.16 24.73
C GLY A 230 11.53 -1.98 23.97
N ALA A 231 11.48 -2.03 22.63
CA ALA A 231 12.63 -2.51 21.86
C ALA A 231 13.80 -1.54 22.08
N LYS A 232 14.81 -1.97 22.87
CA LYS A 232 16.07 -1.23 22.97
C LYS A 232 16.65 -1.13 21.57
N LYS A 233 17.02 0.08 21.13
CA LYS A 233 17.84 0.25 19.92
C LYS A 233 19.09 -0.62 20.10
N PRO A 234 19.39 -1.52 19.14
CA PRO A 234 20.65 -2.26 19.15
C PRO A 234 21.85 -1.30 19.13
#